data_AF-A0A8H5LGQ1-F1
#
_entry.id   AF-A0A8H5LGQ1-F1
#
_cell.length_a   1.000
_cell.length_b   1.000
_cell.length_c   1.000
_cell.angle_alpha   90.00
_cell.angle_beta   90.00
_cell.angle_gamma   90.00
#
_symmetry.space_group_name_H-M   'P 1'
#
loop_
_entity.id
_entity.type
_entity.pdbx_description
1 polymer ?
#
loop_
_entity_poly.entity_id
_entity_poly.type
_entity_poly.pdbx_seq_one_letter_code
_entity_poly.pdbx_strand_id
1 'polypeptide(L)'
;MATRDHCLLCFEALEAHLTHRKALTLEEIQESSASASDLEPVAPKTLDDPSLRHLAIPDASASSSSSSTSLGASTPATSTSSLPIPPTSAPLFVTWNTMEDGEPVLRGCIGTFEAQDLAEGIPEYALISALQDTRFSPIRKSELPTLQVAVTLLTDFEEVDDIFDWEIGVHGIRLSFYDRGRRYGSTYLPDVASEQGWTKEETLFSLIRKAGWTGSRGRWKDLDLKVTRYQGKKTTLEYADYKKWIDEA
;
A
#
# COMPACT_ATOMS: atom_id res chain seq x y z
N MET A 1 -4.83 -2.46 -0.70
CA MET A 1 -3.39 -2.22 -0.45
C MET A 1 -3.07 -0.81 -0.94
N ALA A 2 -1.87 -0.27 -0.69
CA ALA A 2 -1.43 0.88 -1.47
C ALA A 2 -1.36 0.50 -2.97
N THR A 3 -1.52 1.49 -3.86
CA THR A 3 -1.54 1.31 -5.32
C THR A 3 -0.68 2.38 -5.99
N ARG A 4 -0.46 2.23 -7.30
CA ARG A 4 0.21 3.26 -8.11
C ARG A 4 -0.60 4.56 -8.12
N ASP A 5 -1.91 4.47 -8.26
CA ASP A 5 -2.84 5.61 -8.36
C ASP A 5 -2.83 6.45 -7.09
N HIS A 6 -2.74 5.81 -5.91
CA HIS A 6 -2.52 6.51 -4.64
C HIS A 6 -1.23 7.36 -4.64
N CYS A 7 -0.16 6.86 -5.28
CA CYS A 7 1.10 7.59 -5.39
C CYS A 7 1.03 8.73 -6.43
N LEU A 8 0.31 8.51 -7.54
CA LEU A 8 -0.01 9.58 -8.50
C LEU A 8 -0.81 10.71 -7.84
N LEU A 9 -1.84 10.37 -7.06
CA LEU A 9 -2.68 11.33 -6.34
C LEU A 9 -1.88 12.20 -5.35
N CYS A 10 -0.85 11.65 -4.70
CA CYS A 10 0.05 12.44 -3.86
C CYS A 10 0.84 13.51 -4.67
N PHE A 11 1.42 13.12 -5.81
CA PHE A 11 2.15 14.06 -6.68
C PHE A 11 1.22 15.08 -7.31
N GLU A 12 0.05 14.63 -7.74
CA GLU A 12 -1.01 15.48 -8.30
C GLU A 12 -1.46 16.54 -7.31
N ALA A 13 -1.76 16.17 -6.06
CA ALA A 13 -2.12 17.12 -5.01
C ALA A 13 -1.00 18.14 -4.74
N LEU A 14 0.26 17.67 -4.62
CA LEU A 14 1.41 18.52 -4.33
C LEU A 14 1.73 19.49 -5.48
N GLU A 15 1.79 19.00 -6.72
CA GLU A 15 2.07 19.84 -7.89
C GLU A 15 0.91 20.81 -8.14
N ALA A 16 -0.34 20.37 -7.97
CA ALA A 16 -1.50 21.25 -8.09
C ALA A 16 -1.45 22.41 -7.10
N HIS A 17 -1.13 22.12 -5.83
CA HIS A 17 -0.92 23.12 -4.79
C HIS A 17 0.21 24.10 -5.14
N LEU A 18 1.38 23.58 -5.54
CA LEU A 18 2.57 24.37 -5.90
C LEU A 18 2.43 25.17 -7.20
N THR A 19 1.39 24.91 -8.00
CA THR A 19 1.08 25.63 -9.25
C THR A 19 -0.24 26.38 -9.23
N HIS A 20 -0.95 26.38 -8.09
CA HIS A 20 -2.25 27.02 -7.89
C HIS A 20 -3.34 26.60 -8.90
N ARG A 21 -3.32 25.33 -9.33
CA ARG A 21 -4.38 24.70 -10.14
C ARG A 21 -5.28 23.83 -9.25
N LYS A 22 -6.45 23.44 -9.77
CA LYS A 22 -7.25 22.35 -9.18
C LYS A 22 -6.50 21.03 -9.36
N ALA A 23 -6.51 20.18 -8.34
CA ALA A 23 -6.05 18.80 -8.43
C ALA A 23 -7.14 17.90 -9.06
N LEU A 24 -6.71 16.84 -9.72
CA LEU A 24 -7.57 15.72 -10.13
C LEU A 24 -7.98 14.89 -8.90
N THR A 25 -9.13 14.21 -8.99
CA THR A 25 -9.59 13.25 -7.96
C THR A 25 -9.03 11.85 -8.18
N LEU A 26 -9.20 10.95 -7.20
CA LEU A 26 -8.76 9.55 -7.33
C LEU A 26 -9.47 8.84 -8.50
N GLU A 27 -10.75 9.14 -8.71
CA GLU A 27 -11.56 8.59 -9.80
C GLU A 27 -11.05 9.06 -11.16
N GLU A 28 -10.78 10.38 -11.32
CA GLU A 28 -10.23 10.97 -12.56
C GLU A 28 -8.85 10.34 -12.92
N ILE A 29 -8.03 10.01 -11.91
CA ILE A 29 -6.74 9.30 -12.08
C ILE A 29 -6.93 7.82 -12.45
N GLN A 30 -7.94 7.15 -11.90
CA GLN A 30 -8.24 5.75 -12.19
C GLN A 30 -8.82 5.57 -13.60
N GLU A 31 -9.73 6.46 -14.03
CA GLU A 31 -10.31 6.43 -15.38
C GLU A 31 -9.24 6.65 -16.47
N SER A 32 -8.35 7.61 -16.28
CA SER A 32 -7.21 7.88 -17.19
C SER A 32 -6.15 6.76 -17.18
N SER A 33 -5.96 6.08 -16.05
CA SER A 33 -5.05 4.93 -15.98
C SER A 33 -5.64 3.66 -16.61
N ALA A 34 -6.96 3.50 -16.59
CA ALA A 34 -7.65 2.38 -17.23
C ALA A 34 -7.59 2.47 -18.76
N SER A 35 -7.85 3.65 -19.34
CA SER A 35 -7.83 3.84 -20.81
C SER A 35 -6.45 3.62 -21.43
N ALA A 36 -5.36 3.89 -20.69
CA ALA A 36 -4.00 3.58 -21.10
C ALA A 36 -3.71 2.06 -21.19
N SER A 37 -4.46 1.23 -20.46
CA SER A 37 -4.25 -0.23 -20.42
C SER A 37 -4.95 -1.02 -21.53
N ASP A 38 -5.88 -0.40 -22.27
CA ASP A 38 -6.59 -1.02 -23.40
C ASP A 38 -5.81 -0.99 -24.74
N LEU A 39 -4.57 -0.49 -24.75
CA LEU A 39 -3.68 -0.51 -25.92
C LEU A 39 -2.93 -1.85 -26.03
N GLU A 40 -3.65 -2.88 -26.46
CA GLU A 40 -3.09 -4.17 -26.88
C GLU A 40 -1.93 -4.00 -27.88
N PRO A 41 -0.83 -4.77 -27.74
CA PRO A 41 0.31 -4.68 -28.65
C PRO A 41 -0.08 -5.18 -30.05
N VAL A 42 0.02 -4.32 -31.06
CA VAL A 42 -0.24 -4.68 -32.46
C VAL A 42 0.69 -5.83 -32.88
N ALA A 43 0.12 -7.03 -32.99
CA ALA A 43 0.83 -8.23 -33.37
C ALA A 43 1.58 -8.04 -34.72
N PRO A 44 2.82 -8.51 -34.85
CA PRO A 44 3.58 -8.37 -36.10
C PRO A 44 2.88 -9.15 -37.21
N LYS A 45 2.66 -8.48 -38.35
CA LYS A 45 2.04 -9.09 -39.54
C LYS A 45 2.87 -10.29 -40.01
N THR A 46 2.32 -11.48 -39.86
CA THR A 46 2.84 -12.71 -40.45
C THR A 46 2.77 -12.61 -41.97
N LEU A 47 3.91 -12.80 -42.64
CA LEU A 47 3.95 -13.05 -44.08
C LEU A 47 3.51 -14.49 -44.34
N ASP A 48 2.53 -14.69 -45.22
CA ASP A 48 2.16 -16.00 -45.74
C ASP A 48 3.30 -16.58 -46.60
N ASP A 49 3.78 -17.78 -46.29
CA ASP A 49 4.55 -18.63 -47.21
C ASP A 49 3.95 -20.07 -47.22
N PRO A 50 3.30 -20.50 -48.32
CA PRO A 50 2.60 -21.77 -48.39
C PRO A 50 3.48 -22.90 -48.95
N SER A 51 4.51 -23.35 -48.22
CA SER A 51 5.38 -24.45 -48.66
C SER A 51 5.89 -25.38 -47.55
N LEU A 52 5.08 -26.38 -47.17
CA LEU A 52 5.40 -27.81 -47.39
C LEU A 52 4.34 -28.74 -46.76
N ARG A 53 4.09 -29.87 -47.44
CA ARG A 53 3.09 -30.89 -47.03
C ARG A 53 3.78 -32.16 -46.54
N HIS A 54 3.01 -32.89 -45.73
CA HIS A 54 2.87 -34.35 -45.76
C HIS A 54 3.79 -35.23 -44.89
N LEU A 55 3.13 -36.03 -44.03
CA LEU A 55 3.32 -37.46 -43.68
C LEU A 55 3.02 -37.68 -42.17
N ALA A 56 2.41 -38.75 -41.66
CA ALA A 56 1.48 -39.74 -42.25
C ALA A 56 0.95 -40.76 -41.19
N ILE A 57 -0.37 -40.70 -40.90
CA ILE A 57 -1.27 -41.82 -40.50
C ILE A 57 -1.00 -42.56 -39.11
N PRO A 58 -1.73 -43.61 -38.65
CA PRO A 58 -2.62 -43.48 -37.45
C PRO A 58 -2.57 -44.64 -36.40
N ASP A 59 -3.46 -44.60 -35.40
CA ASP A 59 -4.49 -45.63 -35.08
C ASP A 59 -5.36 -45.14 -33.89
N ALA A 60 -6.71 -45.17 -33.91
CA ALA A 60 -7.63 -46.31 -33.67
C ALA A 60 -7.50 -46.93 -32.25
N SER A 61 -8.53 -47.32 -31.47
CA SER A 61 -10.02 -47.25 -31.53
C SER A 61 -10.60 -47.75 -30.15
N ALA A 62 -11.85 -47.58 -29.71
CA ALA A 62 -12.97 -46.65 -29.96
C ALA A 62 -14.11 -46.90 -28.93
N SER A 63 -15.12 -45.99 -28.84
CA SER A 63 -16.42 -46.16 -28.14
C SER A 63 -16.40 -46.14 -26.58
N SER A 64 -17.48 -45.79 -25.85
CA SER A 64 -18.91 -45.64 -26.21
C SER A 64 -19.68 -44.58 -25.39
N SER A 65 -20.38 -43.70 -26.11
CA SER A 65 -21.69 -43.07 -25.81
C SER A 65 -22.41 -43.28 -24.47
N SER A 66 -22.90 -42.17 -23.89
CA SER A 66 -24.29 -42.06 -23.42
C SER A 66 -24.78 -40.60 -23.46
N SER A 67 -25.73 -40.30 -24.36
CA SER A 67 -26.39 -38.99 -24.46
C SER A 67 -27.70 -38.99 -23.67
N SER A 68 -27.91 -37.98 -22.82
CA SER A 68 -29.22 -37.70 -22.21
C SER A 68 -29.49 -36.19 -22.24
N THR A 69 -30.54 -35.81 -22.96
CA THR A 69 -31.01 -34.43 -23.14
C THR A 69 -31.72 -33.91 -21.89
N SER A 70 -31.35 -32.71 -21.43
CA SER A 70 -32.20 -31.91 -20.54
C SER A 70 -32.20 -30.45 -21.00
N LEU A 71 -33.29 -30.04 -21.64
CA LEU A 71 -33.61 -28.63 -21.89
C LEU A 71 -34.03 -27.97 -20.56
N GLY A 72 -33.38 -26.89 -20.16
CA GLY A 72 -33.73 -26.20 -18.91
C GLY A 72 -32.98 -24.89 -18.70
N ALA A 73 -33.71 -23.78 -18.83
CA ALA A 73 -33.37 -22.43 -18.37
C ALA A 73 -31.97 -21.87 -18.72
N SER A 74 -31.91 -21.15 -19.85
CA SER A 74 -30.86 -20.15 -20.10
C SER A 74 -30.87 -19.10 -18.98
N THR A 75 -29.96 -19.24 -18.03
CA THR A 75 -29.60 -18.18 -17.08
C THR A 75 -28.25 -17.64 -17.54
N PRO A 76 -28.09 -16.33 -17.82
CA PRO A 76 -26.78 -15.80 -18.09
C PRO A 76 -25.95 -15.93 -16.81
N ALA A 77 -25.01 -16.87 -16.81
CA ALA A 77 -24.00 -16.98 -15.77
C ALA A 77 -23.03 -15.81 -15.93
N THR A 78 -23.43 -14.63 -15.43
CA THR A 78 -22.52 -13.51 -15.20
C THR A 78 -21.45 -14.02 -14.26
N SER A 79 -20.33 -14.45 -14.85
CA SER A 79 -19.16 -14.91 -14.14
C SER A 79 -18.44 -13.67 -13.63
N THR A 80 -19.04 -13.03 -12.62
CA THR A 80 -18.41 -11.93 -11.89
C THR A 80 -17.22 -12.54 -11.17
N SER A 81 -16.06 -12.51 -11.82
CA SER A 81 -14.77 -12.68 -11.19
C SER A 81 -14.69 -11.63 -10.09
N SER A 82 -15.02 -12.01 -8.85
CA SER A 82 -15.00 -11.13 -7.69
C SER A 82 -13.54 -10.90 -7.29
N LEU A 83 -12.88 -10.05 -8.08
CA LEU A 83 -11.63 -9.42 -7.71
C LEU A 83 -11.84 -8.77 -6.33
N PRO A 84 -10.89 -8.95 -5.38
CA PRO A 84 -11.04 -8.38 -4.05
C PRO A 84 -11.14 -6.87 -4.14
N ILE A 85 -12.29 -6.33 -3.69
CA ILE A 85 -12.56 -4.90 -3.71
C ILE A 85 -11.46 -4.19 -2.89
N PRO A 86 -10.77 -3.18 -3.45
CA PRO A 86 -9.74 -2.45 -2.72
C PRO A 86 -10.38 -1.74 -1.51
N PRO A 87 -9.67 -1.63 -0.36
CA PRO A 87 -10.20 -0.93 0.80
C PRO A 87 -10.36 0.56 0.47
N THR A 88 -11.54 1.12 0.76
CA THR A 88 -11.83 2.55 0.61
C THR A 88 -11.30 3.40 1.76
N SER A 89 -11.01 2.78 2.91
CA SER A 89 -10.38 3.45 4.06
C SER A 89 -9.30 2.59 4.72
N ALA A 90 -8.26 3.24 5.23
CA ALA A 90 -7.21 2.63 6.03
C ALA A 90 -6.43 3.69 6.83
N PRO A 91 -5.75 3.34 7.94
CA PRO A 91 -4.71 4.18 8.50
C PRO A 91 -3.53 4.26 7.52
N LEU A 92 -2.98 5.46 7.34
CA LEU A 92 -2.05 5.73 6.24
C LEU A 92 -0.88 6.63 6.66
N PHE A 93 0.23 6.48 5.95
CA PHE A 93 1.41 7.34 6.03
C PHE A 93 1.83 7.73 4.61
N VAL A 94 2.02 9.02 4.38
CA VAL A 94 2.66 9.54 3.15
C VAL A 94 4.05 10.02 3.50
N THR A 95 5.02 9.54 2.73
CA THR A 95 6.44 9.84 2.88
C THR A 95 6.98 10.40 1.57
N TRP A 96 7.67 11.51 1.64
CA TRP A 96 8.45 12.10 0.57
C TRP A 96 9.92 11.80 0.81
N ASN A 97 10.61 11.37 -0.24
CA ASN A 97 12.06 11.18 -0.27
C ASN A 97 12.65 12.01 -1.41
N THR A 98 13.86 12.53 -1.23
CA THR A 98 14.73 12.95 -2.33
C THR A 98 15.52 11.74 -2.80
N MET A 99 15.67 11.53 -4.10
CA MET A 99 16.55 10.50 -4.66
C MET A 99 17.97 11.06 -4.79
N GLU A 100 18.90 10.56 -3.96
CA GLU A 100 20.32 10.97 -3.94
C GLU A 100 21.19 9.75 -4.23
N ASP A 101 22.02 9.82 -5.29
CA ASP A 101 22.85 8.71 -5.78
C ASP A 101 22.13 7.36 -6.01
N GLY A 102 20.81 7.41 -6.22
CA GLY A 102 19.93 6.24 -6.41
C GLY A 102 19.24 5.74 -5.14
N GLU A 103 19.58 6.31 -3.98
CA GLU A 103 19.01 5.93 -2.68
C GLU A 103 17.96 6.98 -2.20
N PRO A 104 16.88 6.55 -1.53
CA PRO A 104 15.85 7.45 -1.02
C PRO A 104 16.25 8.09 0.32
N VAL A 105 16.40 9.42 0.34
CA VAL A 105 16.68 10.23 1.53
C VAL A 105 15.40 10.91 2.03
N LEU A 106 15.03 10.69 3.30
CA LEU A 106 13.79 11.21 3.88
C LEU A 106 13.68 12.74 3.78
N ARG A 107 12.62 13.23 3.14
CA ARG A 107 12.34 14.65 2.86
C ARG A 107 11.07 15.18 3.57
N GLY A 108 10.20 14.28 4.03
CA GLY A 108 9.02 14.54 4.88
C GLY A 108 8.21 13.26 5.10
N CYS A 109 7.60 13.06 6.27
CA CYS A 109 6.77 11.88 6.55
C CYS A 109 5.75 12.16 7.65
N ILE A 110 4.45 12.12 7.30
CA ILE A 110 3.33 12.29 8.23
C ILE A 110 2.25 11.26 7.89
N GLY A 111 1.54 10.81 8.92
CA GLY A 111 0.49 9.79 8.81
C GLY A 111 -0.31 9.66 10.10
N THR A 112 -1.28 8.75 10.08
CA THR A 112 -2.20 8.51 11.19
C THR A 112 -2.49 7.02 11.40
N PHE A 113 -2.83 6.68 12.64
CA PHE A 113 -3.29 5.36 13.06
C PHE A 113 -4.83 5.24 13.10
N GLU A 114 -5.55 6.32 12.78
CA GLU A 114 -6.98 6.33 12.55
C GLU A 114 -7.27 6.05 11.08
N ALA A 115 -8.30 5.25 10.78
CA ALA A 115 -8.67 4.97 9.40
C ALA A 115 -9.18 6.25 8.73
N GLN A 116 -8.56 6.64 7.61
CA GLN A 116 -9.01 7.75 6.77
C GLN A 116 -9.66 7.17 5.52
N ASP A 117 -10.62 7.88 4.93
CA ASP A 117 -11.00 7.64 3.53
C ASP A 117 -9.77 7.88 2.64
N LEU A 118 -9.51 6.99 1.69
CA LEU A 118 -8.30 7.06 0.87
C LEU A 118 -8.37 8.13 -0.22
N ALA A 119 -9.56 8.49 -0.70
CA ALA A 119 -9.70 9.54 -1.71
C ALA A 119 -9.46 10.93 -1.12
N GLU A 120 -9.85 11.15 0.15
CA GLU A 120 -9.65 12.42 0.86
C GLU A 120 -8.31 12.46 1.64
N GLY A 121 -8.00 11.40 2.39
CA GLY A 121 -6.86 11.37 3.31
C GLY A 121 -5.50 11.28 2.63
N ILE A 122 -5.39 10.60 1.48
CA ILE A 122 -4.11 10.51 0.75
C ILE A 122 -3.63 11.88 0.25
N PRO A 123 -4.44 12.69 -0.47
CA PRO A 123 -3.99 14.02 -0.91
C PRO A 123 -3.81 15.00 0.26
N GLU A 124 -4.61 14.90 1.34
CA GLU A 124 -4.39 15.69 2.55
C GLU A 124 -3.04 15.39 3.20
N TYR A 125 -2.75 14.12 3.52
CA TYR A 125 -1.50 13.74 4.17
C TYR A 125 -0.29 13.89 3.24
N ALA A 126 -0.46 13.85 1.92
CA ALA A 126 0.57 14.23 0.94
C ALA A 126 1.00 15.69 1.10
N LEU A 127 0.03 16.62 1.23
CA LEU A 127 0.32 18.04 1.45
C LEU A 127 0.87 18.30 2.86
N ILE A 128 0.32 17.67 3.90
CA ILE A 128 0.82 17.83 5.28
C ILE A 128 2.27 17.34 5.39
N SER A 129 2.60 16.16 4.83
CA SER A 129 3.96 15.62 4.85
C SER A 129 4.96 16.42 4.00
N ALA A 130 4.53 17.04 2.91
CA ALA A 130 5.39 17.88 2.06
C ALA A 130 5.63 19.30 2.62
N LEU A 131 4.64 19.88 3.31
CA LEU A 131 4.58 21.32 3.59
C LEU A 131 4.53 21.67 5.08
N GLN A 132 4.19 20.71 5.95
CA GLN A 132 3.94 20.95 7.38
C GLN A 132 4.74 20.04 8.32
N ASP A 133 5.55 19.11 7.80
CA ASP A 133 6.50 18.34 8.62
C ASP A 133 7.61 19.27 9.14
N THR A 134 7.49 19.66 10.41
CA THR A 134 8.34 20.67 11.07
C THR A 134 9.81 20.30 11.20
N ARG A 135 10.20 19.06 10.85
CA ARG A 135 11.59 18.62 10.74
C ARG A 135 12.29 19.15 9.49
N PHE A 136 11.53 19.56 8.48
CA PHE A 136 12.05 19.97 7.17
C PHE A 136 11.46 21.32 6.74
N SER A 137 12.09 21.98 5.76
CA SER A 137 11.47 23.12 5.09
C SER A 137 10.39 22.65 4.11
N PRO A 138 9.30 23.42 3.88
CA PRO A 138 8.28 23.07 2.89
C PRO A 138 8.90 22.79 1.52
N ILE A 139 8.49 21.70 0.88
CA ILE A 139 8.95 21.30 -0.46
C ILE A 139 8.62 22.37 -1.50
N ARG A 140 9.59 22.71 -2.35
CA ARG A 140 9.47 23.69 -3.44
C ARG A 140 9.23 23.01 -4.77
N LYS A 141 8.59 23.73 -5.72
CA LYS A 141 8.39 23.27 -7.10
C LYS A 141 9.69 22.82 -7.80
N SER A 142 10.83 23.44 -7.47
CA SER A 142 12.14 23.06 -8.02
C SER A 142 12.67 21.72 -7.53
N GLU A 143 12.17 21.19 -6.41
CA GLU A 143 12.58 19.90 -5.84
C GLU A 143 11.83 18.73 -6.48
N LEU A 144 10.61 18.96 -7.04
CA LEU A 144 9.76 17.93 -7.63
C LEU A 144 10.51 16.92 -8.53
N PRO A 145 11.40 17.33 -9.46
CA PRO A 145 12.12 16.39 -10.34
C PRO A 145 13.00 15.36 -9.64
N THR A 146 13.33 15.58 -8.37
CA THR A 146 14.19 14.69 -7.56
C THR A 146 13.41 13.87 -6.53
N LEU A 147 12.08 14.00 -6.48
CA LEU A 147 11.27 13.35 -5.45
C LEU A 147 10.81 11.95 -5.84
N GLN A 148 10.75 11.10 -4.80
CA GLN A 148 9.96 9.89 -4.73
C GLN A 148 8.89 10.08 -3.66
N VAL A 149 7.67 9.57 -3.92
CA VAL A 149 6.64 9.40 -2.89
C VAL A 149 6.53 7.93 -2.50
N ALA A 150 6.27 7.67 -1.23
CA ALA A 150 5.93 6.37 -0.69
C ALA A 150 4.62 6.46 0.11
N VAL A 151 3.59 5.75 -0.35
CA VAL A 151 2.31 5.60 0.36
C VAL A 151 2.30 4.27 1.08
N THR A 152 2.13 4.30 2.40
CA THR A 152 2.03 3.08 3.23
C THR A 152 0.65 3.02 3.87
N LEU A 153 -0.14 2.00 3.54
CA LEU A 153 -1.39 1.71 4.22
C LEU A 153 -1.16 0.64 5.29
N LEU A 154 -1.67 0.87 6.49
CA LEU A 154 -1.61 -0.11 7.58
C LEU A 154 -2.78 -1.08 7.47
N THR A 155 -2.50 -2.37 7.51
CA THR A 155 -3.47 -3.45 7.31
C THR A 155 -3.31 -4.55 8.36
N ASP A 156 -4.25 -5.49 8.38
CA ASP A 156 -4.10 -6.76 9.11
C ASP A 156 -3.90 -6.56 10.63
N PHE A 157 -4.71 -5.68 11.23
CA PHE A 157 -4.70 -5.39 12.66
C PHE A 157 -5.33 -6.56 13.46
N GLU A 158 -4.51 -7.26 14.24
CA GLU A 158 -4.90 -8.44 15.02
C GLU A 158 -4.50 -8.25 16.49
N GLU A 159 -5.46 -8.32 17.42
CA GLU A 159 -5.17 -8.41 18.87
C GLU A 159 -4.65 -9.83 19.15
N VAL A 160 -3.52 -9.95 19.85
CA VAL A 160 -2.81 -11.22 20.06
C VAL A 160 -2.97 -11.71 21.50
N ASP A 161 -3.18 -13.01 21.68
CA ASP A 161 -3.30 -13.65 23.00
C ASP A 161 -1.94 -13.70 23.74
N ASP A 162 -0.85 -13.96 23.01
CA ASP A 162 0.52 -13.82 23.51
C ASP A 162 1.10 -12.48 23.03
N ILE A 163 1.51 -11.64 23.98
CA ILE A 163 2.17 -10.35 23.73
C ILE A 163 3.46 -10.45 22.89
N PHE A 164 4.01 -11.65 22.75
CA PHE A 164 5.17 -11.96 21.91
C PHE A 164 4.81 -12.56 20.54
N ASP A 165 3.54 -12.78 20.20
CA ASP A 165 3.09 -13.33 18.91
C ASP A 165 3.11 -12.28 17.78
N TRP A 166 4.31 -11.87 17.41
CA TRP A 166 4.59 -10.98 16.29
C TRP A 166 6.01 -11.23 15.75
N GLU A 167 6.43 -10.51 14.71
CA GLU A 167 7.73 -10.73 14.07
C GLU A 167 8.44 -9.39 13.79
N ILE A 168 9.70 -9.30 14.18
CA ILE A 168 10.53 -8.10 14.06
C ILE A 168 10.82 -7.85 12.57
N GLY A 169 10.63 -6.61 12.10
CA GLY A 169 10.79 -6.25 10.69
C GLY A 169 9.60 -6.62 9.79
N VAL A 170 8.60 -7.35 10.31
CA VAL A 170 7.36 -7.69 9.58
C VAL A 170 6.15 -6.98 10.18
N HIS A 171 6.03 -7.02 11.52
CA HIS A 171 4.86 -6.52 12.24
C HIS A 171 5.16 -5.21 12.96
N GLY A 172 4.33 -4.20 12.70
CA GLY A 172 4.17 -3.05 13.57
C GLY A 172 3.34 -3.43 14.80
N ILE A 173 3.60 -2.76 15.92
CA ILE A 173 3.04 -3.13 17.23
C ILE A 173 2.38 -1.93 17.87
N ARG A 174 1.07 -2.06 18.12
CA ARG A 174 0.28 -1.13 18.93
C ARG A 174 0.03 -1.77 20.30
N LEU A 175 0.39 -1.06 21.36
CA LEU A 175 0.27 -1.52 22.74
C LEU A 175 -0.65 -0.58 23.53
N SER A 176 -1.55 -1.14 24.35
CA SER A 176 -2.32 -0.37 25.33
C SER A 176 -2.57 -1.15 26.62
N PHE A 177 -2.66 -0.44 27.74
CA PHE A 177 -2.85 -1.03 29.06
C PHE A 177 -3.41 0.01 30.04
N TYR A 178 -3.74 -0.42 31.26
CA TYR A 178 -4.13 0.47 32.35
C TYR A 178 -3.17 0.32 33.54
N ASP A 179 -2.81 1.43 34.17
CA ASP A 179 -2.15 1.45 35.49
C ASP A 179 -2.78 2.56 36.33
N ARG A 180 -3.17 2.24 37.57
CA ARG A 180 -3.83 3.16 38.53
C ARG A 180 -5.02 3.94 37.93
N GLY A 181 -5.83 3.28 37.12
CA GLY A 181 -7.01 3.88 36.46
C GLY A 181 -6.70 4.79 35.27
N ARG A 182 -5.42 5.02 34.93
CA ARG A 182 -5.00 5.74 33.73
C ARG A 182 -4.76 4.76 32.59
N ARG A 183 -5.34 5.05 31.42
CA ARG A 183 -5.03 4.36 30.15
C ARG A 183 -3.69 4.84 29.60
N TYR A 184 -2.89 3.90 29.13
CA TYR A 184 -1.64 4.11 28.41
C TYR A 184 -1.77 3.51 27.01
N GLY A 185 -1.08 4.10 26.04
CA GLY A 185 -1.07 3.60 24.66
C GLY A 185 0.12 4.13 23.87
N SER A 186 0.69 3.30 23.00
CA SER A 186 1.79 3.65 22.10
C SER A 186 1.84 2.71 20.91
N THR A 187 2.66 3.02 19.92
CA THR A 187 2.83 2.20 18.72
C THR A 187 4.22 2.40 18.10
N TYR A 188 4.70 1.37 17.39
CA TYR A 188 5.88 1.39 16.53
C TYR A 188 5.57 0.71 15.19
N LEU A 189 6.07 1.32 14.10
CA LEU A 189 6.03 0.74 12.75
C LEU A 189 6.94 -0.51 12.64
N PRO A 190 6.74 -1.39 11.64
CA PRO A 190 7.48 -2.66 11.51
C PRO A 190 9.00 -2.54 11.60
N ASP A 191 9.57 -1.50 10.97
CA ASP A 191 11.01 -1.35 10.78
C ASP A 191 11.73 -1.02 12.10
N VAL A 192 11.09 -0.27 13.01
CA VAL A 192 11.72 0.35 14.19
C VAL A 192 12.46 -0.65 15.07
N ALA A 193 11.85 -1.80 15.38
CA ALA A 193 12.47 -2.80 16.24
C ALA A 193 13.74 -3.40 15.60
N SER A 194 13.73 -3.56 14.27
CA SER A 194 14.86 -4.11 13.51
C SER A 194 16.00 -3.11 13.36
N GLU A 195 15.71 -1.84 13.05
CA GLU A 195 16.70 -0.76 12.94
C GLU A 195 17.43 -0.50 14.26
N GLN A 196 16.73 -0.65 15.39
CA GLN A 196 17.33 -0.47 16.72
C GLN A 196 18.02 -1.73 17.26
N GLY A 197 17.93 -2.87 16.55
CA GLY A 197 18.46 -4.16 17.01
C GLY A 197 17.80 -4.67 18.29
N TRP A 198 16.56 -4.28 18.58
CA TRP A 198 15.86 -4.62 19.82
C TRP A 198 15.25 -6.01 19.77
N THR A 199 15.33 -6.74 20.89
CA THR A 199 14.50 -7.93 21.11
C THR A 199 13.02 -7.56 21.27
N LYS A 200 12.13 -8.57 21.24
CA LYS A 200 10.70 -8.36 21.50
C LYS A 200 10.43 -7.77 22.89
N GLU A 201 11.12 -8.25 23.93
CA GLU A 201 10.99 -7.72 25.29
C GLU A 201 11.42 -6.26 25.39
N GLU A 202 12.53 -5.89 24.76
CA GLU A 202 13.02 -4.51 24.75
C GLU A 202 12.07 -3.59 23.99
N THR A 203 11.50 -4.07 22.88
CA THR A 203 10.51 -3.34 22.09
C THR A 203 9.23 -3.07 22.90
N LEU A 204 8.67 -4.09 23.56
CA LEU A 204 7.48 -3.92 24.42
C LEU A 204 7.76 -2.99 25.61
N PHE A 205 8.92 -3.13 26.27
CA PHE A 205 9.30 -2.21 27.33
C PHE A 205 9.51 -0.77 26.83
N SER A 206 10.10 -0.60 25.64
CA SER A 206 10.29 0.69 24.99
C SER A 206 8.94 1.34 24.64
N LEU A 207 7.97 0.57 24.13
CA LEU A 207 6.57 1.01 23.94
C LEU A 207 5.94 1.48 25.24
N ILE A 208 6.04 0.71 26.33
CA ILE A 208 5.53 1.10 27.65
C ILE A 208 6.14 2.43 28.13
N ARG A 209 7.44 2.64 27.91
CA ARG A 209 8.12 3.92 28.20
C ARG A 209 7.66 5.04 27.28
N LYS A 210 7.49 4.80 25.98
CA LYS A 210 6.97 5.74 24.98
C LYS A 210 5.52 6.16 25.27
N ALA A 211 4.71 5.29 25.87
CA ALA A 211 3.38 5.60 26.37
C ALA A 211 3.38 6.52 27.60
N GLY A 212 4.56 6.84 28.17
CA GLY A 212 4.72 7.72 29.33
C GLY A 212 4.63 7.01 30.68
N TRP A 213 4.80 5.69 30.74
CA TRP A 213 4.77 4.95 32.00
C TRP A 213 6.11 5.02 32.75
N THR A 214 6.04 5.46 34.01
CA THR A 214 7.21 5.79 34.84
C THR A 214 7.57 4.73 35.88
N GLY A 215 6.89 3.57 35.88
CA GLY A 215 7.15 2.48 36.82
C GLY A 215 8.50 1.76 36.61
N SER A 216 8.83 0.88 37.58
CA SER A 216 10.07 0.09 37.57
C SER A 216 10.07 -0.99 36.48
N ARG A 217 11.22 -1.19 35.82
CA ARG A 217 11.45 -2.28 34.85
C ARG A 217 11.17 -3.68 35.44
N GLY A 218 11.28 -3.87 36.74
CA GLY A 218 10.95 -5.16 37.37
C GLY A 218 9.46 -5.53 37.32
N ARG A 219 8.56 -4.57 37.03
CA ARG A 219 7.10 -4.72 37.13
C ARG A 219 6.34 -4.54 35.82
N TRP A 220 7.03 -4.40 34.68
CA TRP A 220 6.32 -4.20 33.41
C TRP A 220 5.51 -5.43 32.99
N LYS A 221 5.94 -6.63 33.42
CA LYS A 221 5.23 -7.91 33.23
C LYS A 221 4.02 -8.11 34.15
N ASP A 222 3.84 -7.24 35.16
CA ASP A 222 2.64 -7.21 36.02
C ASP A 222 1.49 -6.41 35.38
N LEU A 223 1.73 -5.76 34.24
CA LEU A 223 0.74 -4.98 33.51
C LEU A 223 -0.09 -5.90 32.61
N ASP A 224 -1.41 -5.69 32.63
CA ASP A 224 -2.32 -6.30 31.65
C ASP A 224 -2.17 -5.57 30.30
N LEU A 225 -1.29 -6.11 29.44
CA LEU A 225 -0.93 -5.53 28.15
C LEU A 225 -1.82 -6.08 27.04
N LYS A 226 -2.62 -5.21 26.43
CA LYS A 226 -3.26 -5.50 25.13
C LYS A 226 -2.31 -5.11 24.01
N VAL A 227 -1.92 -6.11 23.22
CA VAL A 227 -1.03 -5.95 22.06
C VAL A 227 -1.82 -6.24 20.80
N THR A 228 -1.69 -5.36 19.82
CA THR A 228 -2.23 -5.51 18.46
C THR A 228 -1.07 -5.46 17.49
N ARG A 229 -0.85 -6.55 16.73
CA ARG A 229 0.07 -6.54 15.59
C ARG A 229 -0.63 -6.01 14.34
N TYR A 230 0.13 -5.44 13.41
CA TYR A 230 -0.37 -5.01 12.11
C TYR A 230 0.78 -5.01 11.08
N GLN A 231 0.45 -4.93 9.80
CA GLN A 231 1.42 -4.83 8.71
C GLN A 231 1.33 -3.48 8.00
N GLY A 232 2.39 -3.07 7.31
CA GLY A 232 2.42 -1.88 6.46
C GLY A 232 2.63 -2.26 5.01
N LYS A 233 1.65 -1.99 4.13
CA LYS A 233 1.75 -2.27 2.69
C LYS A 233 2.11 -0.97 1.97
N LYS A 234 3.40 -0.87 1.61
CA LYS A 234 4.04 0.30 0.97
C LYS A 234 4.06 0.17 -0.54
N THR A 235 3.75 1.27 -1.23
CA THR A 235 3.97 1.45 -2.68
C THR A 235 4.72 2.76 -2.90
N THR A 236 5.60 2.79 -3.89
CA THR A 236 6.46 3.95 -4.21
C THR A 236 6.30 4.36 -5.67
N LEU A 237 6.53 5.64 -5.95
CA LEU A 237 6.57 6.19 -7.30
C LEU A 237 7.54 7.37 -7.34
N GLU A 238 8.29 7.52 -8.43
CA GLU A 238 9.17 8.68 -8.67
C GLU A 238 8.47 9.74 -9.52
N TYR A 239 8.81 11.02 -9.33
CA TYR A 239 8.19 12.11 -10.08
C TYR A 239 8.34 11.95 -11.60
N ALA A 240 9.42 11.31 -12.06
CA ALA A 240 9.61 10.98 -13.47
C ALA A 240 8.48 10.09 -14.05
N ASP A 241 7.92 9.17 -13.27
CA ASP A 241 6.82 8.29 -13.70
C ASP A 241 5.45 8.94 -13.57
N TYR A 242 5.28 9.86 -12.61
CA TYR A 242 4.12 10.77 -12.57
C TYR A 242 4.14 11.70 -13.79
N LYS A 243 5.31 12.23 -14.15
CA LYS A 243 5.48 13.10 -15.32
C LYS A 243 5.18 12.41 -16.63
N LYS A 244 5.66 11.19 -16.85
CA LYS A 244 5.28 10.37 -18.02
C LYS A 244 3.76 10.20 -18.08
N TRP A 245 3.15 9.77 -16.98
CA TRP A 245 1.69 9.54 -16.91
C TRP A 245 0.88 10.79 -17.25
N ILE A 246 1.21 11.97 -16.70
CA ILE A 246 0.46 13.21 -16.99
C ILE A 246 0.78 13.83 -18.36
N ASP A 247 1.87 13.41 -19.01
CA ASP A 247 2.20 13.79 -20.40
C ASP A 247 1.59 12.80 -21.43
N GLU A 248 1.10 11.64 -20.98
CA GLU A 248 0.46 10.58 -21.77
C GLU A 248 -1.08 10.55 -21.64
N ALA A 249 -1.65 11.24 -20.65
CA ALA A 249 -3.09 11.32 -20.33
C ALA A 249 -3.82 12.50 -21.01
#